data_AF-A0A932KUG7-F1
#
_entry.id   AF-A0A932KUG7-F1
#
_cell.length_a   1.000
_cell.length_b   1.000
_cell.length_c   1.000
_cell.angle_alpha   90.00
_cell.angle_beta   90.00
_cell.angle_gamma   90.00
#
_symmetry.space_group_name_H-M   'P 1'
#
loop_
_entity.id
_entity.type
_entity.pdbx_description
1 polymer ?
#
loop_
_entity_poly.entity_id
_entity_poly.type
_entity_poly.pdbx_seq_one_letter_code
_entity_poly.pdbx_strand_id
1 'polypeptide(L)' 'LLLLGLINLPIVKFSVDWWNTLHQGESIFRKAGPTIHPTMLAPLFLMTGAGFLLCAAIILLRMRTALLRKSR' A
#
# COMPACT_ATOMS: atom_id res chain seq x y z
N LEU A 1 4.32 -19.49 -2.84
CA LEU A 1 4.57 -18.04 -3.03
C LEU A 1 4.63 -17.25 -1.71
N LEU A 2 3.67 -17.46 -0.79
CA LEU A 2 3.56 -16.68 0.46
C LEU A 2 4.79 -16.79 1.39
N LEU A 3 5.39 -17.97 1.53
CA LEU A 3 6.64 -18.17 2.29
C LEU A 3 7.82 -17.39 1.71
N LEU A 4 7.97 -17.39 0.38
CA LEU A 4 9.02 -16.63 -0.30
C LEU A 4 8.82 -15.12 -0.15
N GLY A 5 7.57 -14.65 -0.22
CA GLY A 5 7.23 -13.25 0.02
C GLY A 5 7.55 -12.80 1.45
N LEU A 6 7.31 -13.66 2.44
CA LEU A 6 7.62 -13.37 3.85
C LEU A 6 9.12 -13.23 4.08
N ILE A 7 9.94 -14.07 3.44
CA ILE A 7 11.41 -13.98 3.51
C ILE A 7 11.92 -12.74 2.75
N ASN A 8 11.28 -12.39 1.65
CA ASN A 8 11.69 -11.23 0.85
C ASN A 8 11.41 -9.89 1.55
N LEU A 9 10.37 -9.81 2.39
CA LEU A 9 10.01 -8.60 3.14
C LEU A 9 11.17 -8.04 4.01
N PRO A 10 11.79 -8.80 4.91
CA PRO A 10 12.92 -8.32 5.70
C PRO A 10 14.13 -8.01 4.82
N ILE A 11 14.40 -8.82 3.78
CA ILE A 11 15.52 -8.58 2.85
C ILE A 11 15.38 -7.21 2.20
N VAL A 12 14.20 -6.90 1.64
CA VAL A 12 13.95 -5.60 0.99
C VAL A 12 13.99 -4.46 2.00
N LYS A 13 13.38 -4.62 3.19
CA LYS A 13 13.37 -3.58 4.22
C LYS A 13 14.79 -3.20 4.64
N PHE A 14 15.61 -4.18 5.00
CA PHE A 14 16.96 -3.92 5.49
C PHE A 14 17.94 -3.60 4.36
N SER A 15 17.73 -4.10 3.14
CA SER A 15 18.51 -3.71 1.96
C SER A 15 18.45 -2.19 1.72
N VAL A 16 17.25 -1.60 1.83
CA VAL A 16 17.09 -0.13 1.77
C VAL A 16 17.83 0.52 2.93
N ASP A 17 17.63 0.06 4.16
CA ASP A 17 18.29 0.63 5.35
C ASP A 17 19.84 0.62 5.24
N TRP A 18 20.42 -0.45 4.68
CA TRP A 18 21.87 -0.61 4.51
C TRP A 18 22.45 0.10 3.29
N TRP A 19 21.70 0.27 2.19
CA TRP A 19 22.18 0.90 0.95
C TRP A 19 21.28 2.05 0.49
N ASN A 20 21.16 3.07 1.34
CA ASN A 20 20.20 4.18 1.23
C ASN A 20 20.62 5.36 0.32
N THR A 21 21.31 5.11 -0.80
CA THR A 21 21.90 6.20 -1.60
C THR A 21 20.92 6.92 -2.53
N LEU A 22 19.81 6.27 -2.90
CA LEU A 22 18.78 6.83 -3.81
C LEU A 22 17.39 6.93 -3.16
N HIS A 23 17.11 6.13 -2.13
CA HIS A 23 15.77 6.05 -1.56
C HIS A 23 15.48 7.30 -0.73
N GLN A 24 14.37 7.97 -1.05
CA GLN A 24 13.87 9.04 -0.20
C GLN A 24 13.51 8.45 1.17
N GLY A 25 13.97 9.09 2.25
CA GLY A 25 13.57 8.72 3.60
C GLY A 25 12.06 8.85 3.81
N GLU A 26 11.56 8.22 4.88
CA GLU A 26 10.16 8.34 5.27
C GLU A 26 9.76 9.81 5.45
N SER A 27 8.55 10.18 5.00
CA SER A 27 8.09 11.58 5.02
C SER A 27 6.77 11.80 5.75
N ILE A 28 6.07 10.73 6.13
CA ILE A 28 4.72 10.77 6.74
C ILE A 28 4.77 10.27 8.20
N PHE A 29 5.11 8.99 8.41
CA PHE A 29 5.10 8.36 9.73
C PHE A 29 6.48 8.33 10.38
N ARG A 30 6.94 9.49 10.84
CA ARG A 30 8.22 9.64 11.52
C ARG A 30 8.04 10.00 12.99
N LYS A 31 8.99 9.56 13.83
CA LYS A 31 9.02 9.90 15.27
C LYS A 31 9.03 11.41 15.53
N ALA A 32 9.67 12.19 14.66
CA ALA A 32 9.76 13.65 14.76
C ALA A 32 8.63 14.40 14.01
N GLY A 33 7.61 13.68 13.54
CA GLY A 33 6.55 14.23 12.68
C GLY A 33 6.88 14.21 11.18
N PRO A 34 5.88 14.47 10.32
CA PRO A 34 6.01 14.42 8.87
C PRO A 34 6.95 15.52 8.34
N THR A 35 7.74 15.18 7.32
CA THR A 35 8.58 16.14 6.59
C THR A 35 8.02 16.50 5.22
N ILE A 36 6.97 15.81 4.77
CA ILE A 36 6.23 16.19 3.57
C ILE A 36 5.54 17.55 3.77
N HIS A 37 5.45 18.36 2.71
CA HIS A 37 4.77 19.64 2.77
C HIS A 37 3.30 19.47 3.18
N PRO A 38 2.76 20.23 4.16
CA PRO A 38 1.42 19.99 4.71
C PRO A 38 0.28 19.98 3.67
N THR A 39 0.41 20.78 2.60
CA THR A 39 -0.59 20.82 1.51
C THR A 39 -0.70 19.51 0.72
N MET A 40 0.31 18.65 0.80
CA MET A 40 0.34 17.36 0.10
C MET A 40 -0.35 16.24 0.88
N LEU A 41 -0.61 16.43 2.19
CA LEU A 41 -1.21 15.40 3.03
C LEU A 41 -2.66 15.09 2.61
N ALA A 42 -3.45 16.13 2.35
CA ALA A 42 -4.84 15.98 1.92
C ALA A 42 -4.99 15.20 0.60
N PRO A 43 -4.34 15.59 -0.52
CA PRO A 43 -4.44 14.83 -1.76
C PRO A 43 -3.88 13.41 -1.64
N LEU A 44 -2.82 13.23 -0.85
CA LEU A 44 -2.24 11.91 -0.59
C LEU A 44 -3.26 10.96 0.05
N PHE A 45 -3.81 11.31 1.21
CA PHE A 45 -4.75 10.43 1.92
C PHE A 45 -6.06 10.22 1.16
N LEU A 46 -6.54 11.26 0.45
CA LEU A 46 -7.75 11.16 -0.36
C LEU A 46 -7.57 10.18 -1.51
N MET A 47 -6.44 10.26 -2.25
CA MET A 47 -6.17 9.35 -3.37
C MET A 47 -5.85 7.93 -2.90
N THR A 48 -5.11 7.78 -1.79
CA THR A 48 -4.88 6.46 -1.19
C THR A 48 -6.21 5.81 -0.79
N GLY A 49 -7.07 6.53 -0.05
CA GLY A 49 -8.38 6.03 0.36
C GLY A 49 -9.28 5.68 -0.83
N ALA A 50 -9.36 6.55 -1.84
CA ALA A 50 -10.12 6.30 -3.06
C ALA A 50 -9.63 5.04 -3.80
N GLY A 51 -8.31 4.83 -3.89
CA GLY A 51 -7.73 3.63 -4.49
C GLY A 51 -8.12 2.34 -3.76
N PHE A 52 -8.06 2.34 -2.41
CA PHE A 52 -8.49 1.18 -1.62
C PHE A 52 -9.99 0.90 -1.78
N LEU A 53 -10.83 1.94 -1.76
CA LEU A 53 -12.28 1.79 -1.97
C LEU A 53 -12.59 1.27 -3.38
N LEU A 54 -11.87 1.73 -4.40
CA LEU A 54 -12.02 1.23 -5.76
C LEU A 54 -11.64 -0.25 -5.85
N CYS A 55 -10.51 -0.65 -5.28
CA CYS A 55 -10.10 -2.05 -5.20
C CYS A 55 -11.15 -2.91 -4.48
N ALA A 56 -11.63 -2.46 -3.32
CA ALA A 56 -12.67 -3.15 -2.56
C ALA A 56 -13.96 -3.29 -3.37
N ALA A 57 -14.41 -2.23 -4.04
CA ALA A 57 -15.60 -2.25 -4.88
C ALA A 57 -15.47 -3.26 -6.03
N ILE A 58 -14.32 -3.28 -6.73
CA ILE A 58 -14.05 -4.26 -7.78
C ILE A 58 -14.06 -5.68 -7.24
N ILE A 59 -13.43 -5.92 -6.08
CA ILE A 59 -13.43 -7.24 -5.43
C ILE A 59 -14.86 -7.69 -5.10
N LEU A 60 -15.68 -6.82 -4.50
CA LEU A 60 -17.07 -7.12 -4.15
C LEU A 60 -17.93 -7.40 -5.39
N LEU A 61 -17.77 -6.63 -6.47
CA LEU A 61 -18.45 -6.88 -7.74
C LEU A 61 -18.05 -8.23 -8.36
N ARG A 62 -16.76 -8.59 -8.28
CA ARG A 62 -16.27 -9.89 -8.73
C ARG A 62 -16.80 -11.04 -7.87
N MET A 63 -16.89 -10.86 -6.56
CA MET A 63 -17.48 -11.85 -5.66
C MET A 63 -18.97 -12.05 -5.97
N ARG A 64 -19.72 -10.96 -6.16
CA ARG A 64 -21.14 -11.02 -6.53
C ARG A 64 -21.35 -11.79 -7.84
N THR A 65 -20.56 -11.50 -8.87
CA THR A 65 -20.66 -12.21 -10.16
C THR A 65 -20.25 -13.67 -10.06
N ALA A 66 -19.25 -14.01 -9.24
CA ALA A 66 -18.85 -15.39 -8.97
C ALA A 66 -19.96 -16.18 -8.25
N LEU A 67 -20.61 -15.58 -7.25
CA LEU A 67 -21.73 -16.19 -6.53
C LEU A 67 -22.93 -16.43 -7.47
N LEU A 68 -23.30 -15.44 -8.27
CA LEU A 68 -24.39 -15.56 -9.26
C LEU A 68 -24.10 -16.63 -10.31
N ARG A 69 -22.84 -16.80 -10.72
CA ARG A 69 -22.43 -17.88 -11.64
C ARG A 69 -22.51 -19.25 -10.98
N LYS A 70 -22.20 -19.35 -9.69
CA LYS A 70 -22.29 -20.62 -8.94
C LYS A 70 -23.73 -21.05 -8.67
N SER A 71 -24.65 -20.09 -8.51
CA SER A 71 -26.07 -20.35 -8.25
C SER A 71 -26.91 -20.62 -9.51
N ARG A 72 -26.31 -20.55 -10.70
CA ARG A 72 -26.90 -20.97 -11.98
C ARG A 72 -26.30 -22.30 -12.39
#